data_AF-A0A2N2YAE0-F1
#
_entry.id   AF-A0A2N2YAE0-F1
#
_cell.length_a   1.000
_cell.length_b   1.000
_cell.length_c   1.000
_cell.angle_alpha   90.00
_cell.angle_beta   90.00
_cell.angle_gamma   90.00
#
_symmetry.space_group_name_H-M   'P 1'
#
loop_
_entity.id
_entity.type
_entity.pdbx_description
1 polymer ?
#
loop_
_entity_poly.entity_id
_entity_poly.type
_entity_poly.pdbx_seq_one_letter_code
_entity_poly.pdbx_strand_id
1 'polypeptide(L)'
;MKTIFLGFFVFFCTSLYPQKSIQILKDSNSNFRVDKANEADFKPFILENNGLNNGSYWFKIINTSREESVLSLPSAHINNLSLFSATNQRIKENSYTRYPSFSLDEFEEYPLYLNVHFDKEAFYPIQIYTKEEFAKANQQSLFKLGIYYGFAIMVIIINLMCFILFDEKVFLYYCAVLATMTSSFFYSDGLFRLLGYDNTFIAIYLEPLLYTSVALFAAYFATKFLKLDESMPKLKWLTLGLISIATVCFISYWTTQNWMYAVIGNTTIWSVLLIYLIAGATLFRQKVYARFYVIAYSLLFLLLVDYFVLKGFGVSLINVSAFQLKVASSIEMLVLTYAIMYRMRALKEENDMMQIEMRLYLKRIELLRSPDNIKMVDDLYLENLVNHYELNNLETKLLQYISKGKDNAKIALKLNISVKEVEKITKSLYKKLEISEQIQEDQRMVDEQPDYIYN
;
A
#
# COMPACT_ATOMS: atom_id res chain seq x y z
N MET A 1 11.69 -24.56 15.02
CA MET A 1 11.31 -23.36 14.23
C MET A 1 9.79 -23.11 14.34
N LYS A 2 9.30 -23.02 15.58
CA LYS A 2 7.96 -22.60 16.01
C LYS A 2 8.24 -21.64 17.17
N THR A 3 7.43 -20.59 17.35
CA THR A 3 7.55 -19.53 18.38
C THR A 3 8.54 -18.39 18.13
N ILE A 4 8.44 -17.67 17.00
CA ILE A 4 8.82 -16.24 16.95
C ILE A 4 7.88 -15.55 15.95
N PHE A 5 6.74 -15.04 16.43
CA PHE A 5 6.00 -13.89 15.88
C PHE A 5 4.70 -13.72 16.68
N LEU A 6 4.80 -13.36 17.96
CA LEU A 6 3.65 -12.82 18.67
C LEU A 6 4.14 -11.82 19.71
N GLY A 7 3.99 -10.55 19.37
CA GLY A 7 4.37 -9.46 20.25
C GLY A 7 4.50 -8.22 19.41
N PHE A 8 3.39 -7.52 19.18
CA PHE A 8 3.34 -6.07 19.32
C PHE A 8 1.91 -5.56 19.22
N PHE A 9 1.60 -4.61 20.12
CA PHE A 9 0.42 -3.74 20.20
C PHE A 9 -0.92 -4.35 20.65
N VAL A 10 -1.05 -4.53 21.96
CA VAL A 10 -2.34 -4.35 22.65
C VAL A 10 -2.20 -3.13 23.56
N PHE A 11 -2.63 -1.97 23.06
CA PHE A 11 -3.03 -0.85 23.91
C PHE A 11 -4.50 -0.57 23.58
N PHE A 12 -5.39 -1.21 24.33
CA PHE A 12 -6.80 -0.84 24.38
C PHE A 12 -6.93 0.33 25.34
N CYS A 13 -7.40 1.46 24.83
CA CYS A 13 -8.06 2.45 25.66
C CYS A 13 -9.14 3.12 24.81
N THR A 14 -10.32 2.52 24.78
CA THR A 14 -11.55 3.19 24.33
C THR A 14 -12.45 3.31 25.54
N SER A 15 -12.31 4.40 26.28
CA SER A 15 -13.33 4.84 27.22
C SER A 15 -14.54 5.31 26.42
N LEU A 16 -15.49 4.41 26.18
CA LEU A 16 -16.83 4.75 25.67
C LEU A 16 -17.64 5.31 26.83
N TYR A 17 -17.72 6.63 26.95
CA TYR A 17 -18.70 7.25 27.83
C TYR A 17 -20.09 7.18 27.17
N PRO A 18 -21.10 6.57 27.79
CA PRO A 18 -22.45 6.60 27.27
C PRO A 18 -22.99 8.05 27.32
N GLN A 19 -23.20 8.66 26.16
CA GLN A 19 -23.87 9.96 26.04
C GLN A 19 -25.37 9.80 26.27
N LYS A 20 -25.80 9.76 27.54
CA LYS A 20 -27.21 9.66 27.94
C LYS A 20 -28.11 10.83 27.46
N SER A 21 -27.53 11.88 26.86
CA SER A 21 -28.23 13.10 26.45
C SER A 21 -28.62 13.16 24.97
N ILE A 22 -28.30 12.13 24.17
CA ILE A 22 -28.60 12.09 22.74
C ILE A 22 -29.65 11.01 22.46
N GLN A 23 -30.60 11.33 21.58
CA GLN A 23 -31.58 10.39 21.06
C GLN A 23 -31.55 10.38 19.53
N ILE A 24 -31.86 9.25 18.88
CA ILE A 24 -31.77 9.05 17.43
C ILE A 24 -33.11 8.65 16.81
N LEU A 25 -33.37 9.16 15.60
CA LEU A 25 -34.49 8.78 14.74
C LEU A 25 -34.02 8.68 13.29
N LYS A 26 -34.34 7.56 12.62
CA LYS A 26 -34.10 7.40 11.18
C LYS A 26 -35.28 7.97 10.41
N ASP A 27 -35.03 8.98 9.56
CA ASP A 27 -36.03 9.48 8.64
C ASP A 27 -36.06 8.59 7.39
N SER A 28 -37.10 7.78 7.28
CA SER A 28 -37.26 6.83 6.16
C SER A 28 -37.76 7.49 4.87
N ASN A 29 -38.27 8.72 4.94
CA ASN A 29 -38.96 9.38 3.81
C ASN A 29 -38.30 10.71 3.36
N SER A 30 -37.17 11.11 3.97
CA SER A 30 -36.43 12.35 3.67
C SER A 30 -37.27 13.65 3.71
N ASN A 31 -38.41 13.62 4.41
CA ASN A 31 -39.41 14.68 4.47
C ASN A 31 -39.64 15.18 5.90
N PHE A 32 -38.81 14.77 6.87
CA PHE A 32 -38.92 15.25 8.23
C PHE A 32 -38.52 16.73 8.32
N ARG A 33 -39.32 17.51 9.05
CA ARG A 33 -39.06 18.91 9.41
C ARG A 33 -38.93 19.01 10.92
N VAL A 34 -38.27 20.06 11.39
CA VAL A 34 -38.06 20.33 12.83
C VAL A 34 -39.38 20.29 13.62
N ASP A 35 -40.48 20.77 13.02
CA ASP A 35 -41.82 20.73 13.63
C ASP A 35 -42.30 19.30 13.96
N LYS A 36 -42.01 18.32 13.09
CA LYS A 36 -42.33 16.89 13.33
C LYS A 36 -41.30 16.21 14.23
N ALA A 37 -40.07 16.73 14.31
CA ALA A 37 -39.05 16.27 15.23
C ALA A 37 -39.36 16.64 16.70
N ASN A 38 -40.15 17.69 16.93
CA ASN A 38 -40.62 18.02 18.28
C ASN A 38 -41.63 16.99 18.84
N GLU A 39 -42.43 16.36 17.99
CA GLU A 39 -43.51 15.43 18.37
C GLU A 39 -43.12 13.95 18.28
N ALA A 40 -41.97 13.62 17.69
CA ALA A 40 -41.56 12.24 17.44
C ALA A 40 -40.88 11.58 18.65
N ASP A 41 -41.08 10.27 18.79
CA ASP A 41 -40.45 9.44 19.82
C ASP A 41 -39.04 9.01 19.36
N PHE A 42 -38.00 9.57 19.98
CA PHE A 42 -36.62 9.22 19.68
C PHE A 42 -36.13 8.09 20.58
N LYS A 43 -35.31 7.18 20.02
CA LYS A 43 -34.69 6.10 20.79
C LYS A 43 -33.40 6.60 21.46
N PRO A 44 -33.02 6.08 22.65
CA PRO A 44 -31.76 6.45 23.29
C PRO A 44 -30.57 6.11 22.37
N PHE A 45 -29.64 7.05 22.23
CA PHE A 45 -28.47 6.87 21.38
C PHE A 45 -27.51 5.86 21.98
N ILE A 46 -27.19 4.84 21.21
CA ILE A 46 -26.07 3.94 21.43
C ILE A 46 -25.11 4.19 20.26
N LEU A 47 -23.82 4.37 20.56
CA LEU A 47 -22.81 4.48 19.51
C LEU A 47 -22.74 3.14 18.78
N GLU A 48 -23.50 3.02 17.71
CA GLU A 48 -23.64 1.80 16.93
C GLU A 48 -23.32 2.12 15.47
N ASN A 49 -22.58 1.23 14.84
CA ASN A 49 -22.27 1.35 13.42
C ASN A 49 -23.32 0.57 12.63
N ASN A 50 -24.27 1.30 12.05
CA ASN A 50 -25.40 0.70 11.36
C ASN A 50 -25.05 0.26 9.93
N GLY A 51 -23.77 0.30 9.55
CA GLY A 51 -23.24 -0.23 8.30
C GLY A 51 -23.92 0.37 7.07
N LEU A 52 -24.50 -0.49 6.24
CA LEU A 52 -25.14 -0.12 4.97
C LEU A 52 -26.52 0.52 5.10
N ASN A 53 -27.04 0.73 6.31
CA ASN A 53 -28.33 1.39 6.52
C ASN A 53 -28.25 2.90 6.28
N ASN A 54 -27.78 3.32 5.12
CA ASN A 54 -27.65 4.74 4.74
C ASN A 54 -29.00 5.48 4.71
N GLY A 55 -28.95 6.82 4.62
CA GLY A 55 -30.11 7.69 4.63
C GLY A 55 -30.01 8.86 5.63
N SER A 56 -31.14 9.52 5.86
CA SER A 56 -31.24 10.69 6.74
C SER A 56 -31.51 10.27 8.19
N TYR A 57 -30.73 10.82 9.11
CA TYR A 57 -30.85 10.57 10.54
C TYR A 57 -30.96 11.89 11.30
N TRP A 58 -31.89 11.91 12.24
CA TRP A 58 -32.12 13.02 13.15
C TRP A 58 -31.63 12.64 14.54
N PHE A 59 -30.86 13.53 15.15
CA PHE A 59 -30.39 13.41 16.52
C PHE A 59 -30.95 14.54 17.36
N LYS A 60 -31.57 14.19 18.48
CA LYS A 60 -32.10 15.12 19.47
C LYS A 60 -31.11 15.23 20.62
N ILE A 61 -30.60 16.42 20.87
CA ILE A 61 -29.65 16.72 21.95
C ILE A 61 -30.42 17.47 23.04
N ILE A 62 -30.61 16.81 24.19
CA ILE A 62 -31.54 17.27 25.23
C ILE A 62 -30.92 18.40 26.08
N ASN A 63 -29.64 18.30 26.40
CA ASN A 63 -28.89 19.30 27.15
C ASN A 63 -27.38 19.03 26.99
N THR A 64 -26.56 20.08 26.90
CA THR A 64 -25.12 19.98 27.19
C THR A 64 -24.84 20.71 28.49
N SER A 65 -24.56 19.98 29.57
CA SER A 65 -24.36 20.49 30.93
C SER A 65 -23.08 21.35 31.12
N ARG A 66 -22.55 21.97 30.07
CA ARG A 66 -21.25 22.64 30.05
C ARG A 66 -21.32 23.97 29.31
N GLU A 67 -20.80 25.01 29.98
CA GLU A 67 -20.86 26.45 29.65
C GLU A 67 -20.34 26.82 28.25
N GLU A 68 -19.42 26.08 27.62
CA GLU A 68 -19.13 26.23 26.19
C GLU A 68 -18.79 24.87 25.58
N SER A 69 -19.68 24.36 24.72
CA SER A 69 -19.56 23.01 24.16
C SER A 69 -19.34 23.02 22.64
N VAL A 70 -18.56 22.06 22.15
CA VAL A 70 -18.36 21.83 20.72
C VAL A 70 -18.90 20.45 20.37
N LEU A 71 -19.90 20.44 19.48
CA LEU A 71 -20.41 19.21 18.87
C LEU A 71 -19.55 18.88 17.65
N SER A 72 -18.96 17.69 17.60
CA SER A 72 -18.10 17.26 16.51
C SER A 72 -18.51 15.88 15.98
N LEU A 73 -18.41 15.72 14.66
CA LEU A 73 -18.62 14.46 13.95
C LEU A 73 -17.35 14.08 13.17
N PRO A 74 -16.38 13.39 13.78
CA PRO A 74 -15.10 13.06 13.16
C PRO A 74 -15.21 11.95 12.11
N SER A 75 -15.72 12.30 10.93
CA SER A 75 -15.73 11.45 9.73
C SER A 75 -15.58 12.29 8.47
N ALA A 76 -14.78 11.78 7.52
CA ALA A 76 -14.58 12.40 6.20
C ALA A 76 -15.76 12.17 5.25
N HIS A 77 -16.65 11.21 5.56
CA HIS A 77 -17.81 10.87 4.73
C HIS A 77 -19.07 11.67 5.11
N ILE A 78 -19.02 12.48 6.17
CA ILE A 78 -20.14 13.29 6.63
C ILE A 78 -20.01 14.71 6.07
N ASN A 79 -20.83 15.03 5.06
CA ASN A 79 -20.80 16.32 4.36
C ASN A 79 -22.13 17.07 4.42
N ASN A 80 -23.24 16.33 4.43
CA ASN A 80 -24.59 16.89 4.43
C ASN A 80 -25.15 16.87 5.85
N LEU A 81 -24.95 17.97 6.57
CA LEU A 81 -25.51 18.13 7.90
C LEU A 81 -26.03 19.54 8.17
N SER A 82 -27.00 19.60 9.07
CA SER A 82 -27.62 20.83 9.50
C SER A 82 -28.03 20.70 10.95
N LEU A 83 -27.65 21.69 11.75
CA LEU A 83 -28.01 21.78 13.14
C LEU A 83 -29.06 22.89 13.30
N PHE A 84 -30.17 22.55 13.94
CA PHE A 84 -31.28 23.45 14.22
C PHE A 84 -31.49 23.59 15.72
N SER A 85 -31.76 24.82 16.17
CA SER A 85 -32.25 25.12 17.51
C SER A 85 -33.74 24.73 17.66
N ALA A 86 -34.27 24.71 18.88
CA ALA A 86 -35.69 24.41 19.13
C ALA A 86 -36.64 25.35 18.39
N THR A 87 -36.20 26.59 18.13
CA THR A 87 -36.91 27.63 17.36
C THR A 87 -36.73 27.52 15.84
N ASN A 88 -36.16 26.41 15.35
CA ASN A 88 -35.87 26.16 13.93
C ASN A 88 -34.81 27.13 13.34
N GLN A 89 -34.01 27.78 14.18
CA GLN A 89 -32.87 28.58 13.73
C GLN A 89 -31.68 27.68 13.37
N ARG A 90 -31.09 27.88 12.19
CA ARG A 90 -29.91 27.11 11.73
C ARG A 90 -28.64 27.64 12.39
N ILE A 91 -27.94 26.77 13.12
CA ILE A 91 -26.62 27.06 13.69
C ILE A 91 -25.57 26.90 12.59
N LYS A 92 -24.66 27.86 12.49
CA LYS A 92 -23.59 27.84 11.48
C LYS A 92 -22.51 26.84 11.88
N GLU A 93 -22.05 26.08 10.88
CA GLU A 93 -20.92 25.18 11.04
C GLU A 93 -19.61 25.95 11.18
N ASN A 94 -18.69 25.45 12.00
CA ASN A 94 -17.36 26.03 12.16
C ASN A 94 -16.51 25.83 10.89
N SER A 95 -16.05 26.94 10.32
CA SER A 95 -15.12 26.95 9.19
C SER A 95 -13.72 26.43 9.58
N TYR A 96 -12.98 25.91 8.60
CA TYR A 96 -11.57 25.47 8.74
C TYR A 96 -11.34 24.40 9.80
N THR A 97 -12.32 23.52 10.01
CA THR A 97 -12.18 22.33 10.84
C THR A 97 -12.03 21.09 9.94
N ARG A 98 -11.24 20.10 10.39
CA ARG A 98 -11.02 18.86 9.62
C ARG A 98 -12.30 18.06 9.42
N TYR A 99 -13.19 18.14 10.41
CA TYR A 99 -14.45 17.43 10.47
C TYR A 99 -15.56 18.39 10.86
N PRO A 100 -16.81 18.07 10.49
CA PRO A 100 -17.94 18.90 10.86
C PRO A 100 -18.00 19.17 12.35
N SER A 101 -18.14 20.46 12.70
CA SER A 101 -18.29 20.87 14.09
C SER A 101 -19.13 22.12 14.26
N PHE A 102 -19.82 22.20 15.39
CA PHE A 102 -20.66 23.33 15.78
C PHE A 102 -20.26 23.80 17.17
N SER A 103 -20.11 25.11 17.32
CA SER A 103 -19.96 25.74 18.63
C SER A 103 -21.35 25.98 19.20
N LEU A 104 -21.58 25.51 20.43
CA LEU A 104 -22.82 25.67 21.17
C LEU A 104 -22.57 26.69 22.28
N ASP A 105 -23.26 27.83 22.19
CA ASP A 105 -23.20 28.90 23.19
C ASP A 105 -24.16 28.62 24.36
N GLU A 106 -23.93 29.25 25.52
CA GLU A 106 -24.75 29.10 26.74
C GLU A 106 -26.24 29.43 26.54
N PHE A 107 -26.57 30.21 25.52
CA PHE A 107 -27.90 30.77 25.28
C PHE A 107 -28.73 29.99 24.25
N GLU A 108 -28.26 28.82 23.80
CA GLU A 108 -29.03 28.00 22.86
C GLU A 108 -30.29 27.40 23.52
N GLU A 109 -31.43 27.57 22.86
CA GLU A 109 -32.69 26.96 23.30
C GLU A 109 -32.72 25.47 22.97
N TYR A 110 -32.53 24.63 23.99
CA TYR A 110 -32.67 23.17 23.87
C TYR A 110 -34.14 22.75 23.72
N PRO A 111 -34.42 21.63 23.04
CA PRO A 111 -33.48 20.66 22.46
C PRO A 111 -32.94 21.05 21.08
N LEU A 112 -31.69 20.68 20.79
CA LEU A 112 -31.10 20.86 19.46
C LEU A 112 -31.38 19.65 18.58
N TYR A 113 -31.63 19.90 17.30
CA TYR A 113 -31.89 18.89 16.29
C TYR A 113 -30.79 18.88 15.23
N LEU A 114 -30.00 17.81 15.23
CA LEU A 114 -28.99 17.58 14.20
C LEU A 114 -29.56 16.64 13.14
N ASN A 115 -29.70 17.12 11.91
CA ASN A 115 -30.00 16.31 10.75
C ASN A 115 -28.70 15.99 10.00
N VAL A 116 -28.43 14.72 9.79
CA VAL A 116 -27.28 14.23 9.02
C VAL A 116 -27.78 13.27 7.94
N HIS A 117 -27.39 13.53 6.70
CA HIS A 117 -27.58 12.60 5.59
C HIS A 117 -26.29 11.80 5.38
N PHE A 118 -26.37 10.48 5.55
CA PHE A 118 -25.26 9.57 5.32
C PHE A 118 -25.37 8.97 3.92
N ASP A 119 -24.49 9.39 3.02
CA ASP A 119 -24.46 8.88 1.64
C ASP A 119 -23.87 7.44 1.56
N LYS A 120 -22.94 7.13 2.46
CA LYS A 120 -22.09 5.93 2.43
C LYS A 120 -22.46 4.94 3.55
N GLU A 121 -21.67 4.90 4.62
CA GLU A 121 -21.96 4.13 5.83
C GLU A 121 -22.68 4.97 6.89
N ALA A 122 -23.62 4.32 7.58
CA ALA A 122 -24.38 4.90 8.67
C ALA A 122 -23.60 4.78 9.99
N PHE A 123 -22.47 5.47 10.06
CA PHE A 123 -21.61 5.55 11.24
C PHE A 123 -21.72 6.94 11.89
N TYR A 124 -22.12 6.98 13.16
CA TYR A 124 -22.46 8.22 13.87
C TYR A 124 -21.46 8.56 14.97
N PRO A 125 -20.25 9.07 14.67
CA PRO A 125 -19.25 9.35 15.70
C PRO A 125 -19.54 10.66 16.48
N ILE A 126 -20.78 10.90 16.91
CA ILE A 126 -21.15 12.16 17.56
C ILE A 126 -20.40 12.27 18.89
N GLN A 127 -19.69 13.38 19.07
CA GLN A 127 -18.91 13.67 20.26
C GLN A 127 -19.17 15.11 20.70
N ILE A 128 -19.29 15.31 22.01
CA ILE A 128 -19.52 16.63 22.63
C ILE A 128 -18.33 16.89 23.55
N TYR A 129 -17.62 17.98 23.30
CA TYR A 129 -16.43 18.39 24.02
C TYR A 129 -16.66 19.74 24.68
N THR A 130 -15.91 20.10 25.73
CA THR A 130 -15.71 21.54 25.99
C THR A 130 -14.84 22.16 24.90
N LYS A 131 -14.90 23.48 24.75
CA LYS A 131 -14.01 24.21 23.83
C LYS A 131 -12.52 23.94 24.09
N GLU A 132 -12.12 23.87 25.37
CA GLU A 132 -10.74 23.52 25.75
C GLU A 132 -10.38 22.06 25.42
N GLU A 133 -11.26 21.11 25.74
CA GLU A 133 -11.07 19.69 25.41
C GLU A 133 -10.97 19.49 23.90
N PHE A 134 -11.82 20.17 23.12
CA PHE A 134 -11.81 20.12 21.66
C PHE A 134 -10.51 20.68 21.09
N ALA A 135 -10.06 21.85 21.57
CA ALA A 135 -8.81 22.45 21.13
C ALA A 135 -7.62 21.54 21.42
N LYS A 136 -7.55 20.98 22.65
CA LYS A 136 -6.50 20.04 23.06
C LYS A 136 -6.52 18.74 22.24
N ALA A 137 -7.70 18.16 22.03
CA ALA A 137 -7.87 16.94 21.23
C ALA A 137 -7.48 17.16 19.77
N ASN A 138 -7.89 18.29 19.19
CA ASN A 138 -7.53 18.63 17.82
C ASN A 138 -6.02 18.88 17.67
N GLN A 139 -5.39 19.61 18.61
CA GLN A 139 -3.94 19.84 18.59
C GLN A 139 -3.15 18.53 18.70
N GLN A 140 -3.53 17.64 19.63
CA GLN A 140 -2.88 16.32 19.76
C GLN A 140 -3.07 15.48 18.50
N SER A 141 -4.26 15.52 17.89
CA SER A 141 -4.53 14.82 16.64
C SER A 141 -3.68 15.36 15.50
N LEU A 142 -3.61 16.69 15.31
CA LEU A 142 -2.79 17.31 14.28
C LEU A 142 -1.30 17.00 14.46
N PHE A 143 -0.81 16.99 15.70
CA PHE A 143 0.57 16.61 16.00
C PHE A 143 0.87 15.16 15.59
N LYS A 144 -0.02 14.21 15.92
CA LYS A 144 0.10 12.80 15.49
C LYS A 144 0.06 12.65 13.97
N LEU A 145 -0.80 13.41 13.29
CA LEU A 145 -0.86 13.44 11.83
C LEU A 145 0.44 13.99 11.24
N GLY A 146 0.96 15.11 11.76
CA GLY A 146 2.22 15.71 11.32
C GLY A 146 3.40 14.74 11.39
N ILE A 147 3.51 13.96 12.48
CA ILE A 147 4.53 12.91 12.61
C ILE A 147 4.38 11.86 11.50
N TYR A 148 3.16 11.35 11.29
CA TYR A 148 2.91 10.32 10.28
C TYR A 148 3.23 10.80 8.85
N TYR A 149 2.69 11.96 8.45
CA TYR A 149 2.90 12.48 7.10
C TYR A 149 4.35 12.93 6.87
N GLY A 150 5.00 13.53 7.87
CA GLY A 150 6.42 13.84 7.80
C GLY A 150 7.28 12.60 7.60
N PHE A 151 6.98 11.53 8.35
CA PHE A 151 7.65 10.24 8.18
C PHE A 151 7.39 9.61 6.80
N ALA A 152 6.14 9.61 6.33
CA ALA A 152 5.79 9.07 5.02
C ALA A 152 6.52 9.82 3.88
N ILE A 153 6.56 11.16 3.93
CA ILE A 153 7.30 12.00 2.98
C ILE A 153 8.79 11.69 3.04
N MET A 154 9.38 11.57 4.22
CA MET A 154 10.78 11.19 4.39
C MET A 154 11.07 9.83 3.71
N VAL A 155 10.24 8.81 3.92
CA VAL A 155 10.40 7.51 3.27
C VAL A 155 10.27 7.62 1.75
N ILE A 156 9.32 8.40 1.23
CA ILE A 156 9.18 8.65 -0.21
C ILE A 156 10.44 9.28 -0.79
N ILE A 157 11.00 10.30 -0.12
CA ILE A 157 12.23 10.97 -0.55
C ILE A 157 13.40 9.98 -0.51
N ILE A 158 13.55 9.19 0.55
CA ILE A 158 14.61 8.17 0.64
C ILE A 158 14.52 7.19 -0.52
N ASN A 159 13.33 6.64 -0.80
CA ASN A 159 13.15 5.70 -1.91
C ASN A 159 13.37 6.38 -3.27
N LEU A 160 13.01 7.66 -3.43
CA LEU A 160 13.29 8.41 -4.65
C LEU A 160 14.80 8.65 -4.85
N MET A 161 15.53 8.95 -3.77
CA MET A 161 16.99 9.03 -3.82
C MET A 161 17.61 7.67 -4.15
N CYS A 162 17.11 6.57 -3.56
CA CYS A 162 17.53 5.22 -3.93
C CYS A 162 17.25 4.91 -5.41
N PHE A 163 16.11 5.34 -5.95
CA PHE A 163 15.84 5.21 -7.38
C PHE A 163 16.89 5.92 -8.23
N ILE A 164 17.24 7.17 -7.91
CA ILE A 164 18.25 7.95 -8.64
C ILE A 164 19.65 7.33 -8.50
N LEU A 165 20.00 6.86 -7.31
CA LEU A 165 21.32 6.30 -7.02
C LEU A 165 21.54 4.91 -7.61
N PHE A 166 20.50 4.07 -7.63
CA PHE A 166 20.62 2.67 -8.03
C PHE A 166 20.03 2.36 -9.42
N ASP A 167 19.31 3.30 -10.04
CA ASP A 167 18.59 3.11 -11.32
C ASP A 167 17.68 1.85 -11.31
N GLU A 168 17.08 1.59 -10.15
CA GLU A 168 16.16 0.48 -9.93
C GLU A 168 14.72 0.97 -9.85
N LYS A 169 13.97 0.77 -10.94
CA LYS A 169 12.58 1.22 -11.11
C LYS A 169 11.62 0.72 -10.02
N VAL A 170 11.97 -0.35 -9.31
CA VAL A 170 11.19 -0.90 -8.20
C VAL A 170 11.00 0.13 -7.08
N PHE A 171 12.03 0.95 -6.80
CA PHE A 171 11.92 2.04 -5.83
C PHE A 171 10.91 3.09 -6.28
N LEU A 172 10.91 3.47 -7.57
CA LEU A 172 9.97 4.44 -8.12
C LEU A 172 8.51 3.95 -8.02
N TYR A 173 8.26 2.67 -8.34
CA TYR A 173 6.92 2.10 -8.21
C TYR A 173 6.45 2.06 -6.76
N TYR A 174 7.38 1.80 -5.83
CA TYR A 174 7.07 1.87 -4.41
C TYR A 174 6.75 3.29 -3.96
N CYS A 175 7.49 4.31 -4.42
CA CYS A 175 7.15 5.71 -4.17
C CYS A 175 5.74 6.06 -4.64
N ALA A 176 5.30 5.55 -5.80
CA ALA A 176 3.95 5.77 -6.31
C ALA A 176 2.87 5.11 -5.41
N VAL A 177 3.14 3.92 -4.88
CA VAL A 177 2.27 3.26 -3.87
C VAL A 177 2.17 4.12 -2.62
N LEU A 178 3.31 4.54 -2.05
CA LEU A 178 3.34 5.34 -0.84
C LEU A 178 2.64 6.68 -1.02
N ALA A 179 2.85 7.36 -2.15
CA ALA A 179 2.20 8.64 -2.45
C ALA A 179 0.67 8.49 -2.54
N THR A 180 0.18 7.50 -3.28
CA THR A 180 -1.26 7.30 -3.45
C THR A 180 -1.95 6.80 -2.19
N MET A 181 -1.29 5.93 -1.42
CA MET A 181 -1.79 5.46 -0.12
C MET A 181 -1.81 6.58 0.91
N THR A 182 -0.74 7.39 0.99
CA THR A 182 -0.67 8.54 1.91
C THR A 182 -1.72 9.58 1.56
N SER A 183 -1.97 9.84 0.28
CA SER A 183 -3.07 10.70 -0.17
C SER A 183 -4.45 10.15 0.20
N SER A 184 -4.63 8.82 0.17
CA SER A 184 -5.88 8.18 0.62
C SER A 184 -6.11 8.36 2.12
N PHE A 185 -5.05 8.29 2.94
CA PHE A 185 -5.16 8.62 4.37
C PHE A 185 -5.39 10.11 4.59
N PHE A 186 -4.75 10.98 3.80
CA PHE A 186 -4.96 12.43 3.85
C PHE A 186 -6.43 12.80 3.62
N TYR A 187 -7.10 12.09 2.71
CA TYR A 187 -8.54 12.16 2.54
C TYR A 187 -9.29 11.68 3.79
N SER A 188 -9.01 10.46 4.26
CA SER A 188 -9.70 9.87 5.40
C SER A 188 -9.56 10.69 6.70
N ASP A 189 -8.48 11.46 6.85
CA ASP A 189 -8.22 12.30 8.03
C ASP A 189 -8.87 13.71 7.97
N GLY A 190 -9.63 14.00 6.91
CA GLY A 190 -10.33 15.28 6.72
C GLY A 190 -9.40 16.45 6.41
N LEU A 191 -8.16 16.20 5.98
CA LEU A 191 -7.18 17.26 5.77
C LEU A 191 -7.45 18.09 4.51
N PHE A 192 -8.11 17.53 3.49
CA PHE A 192 -8.56 18.34 2.36
C PHE A 192 -9.60 19.39 2.77
N ARG A 193 -10.47 19.06 3.72
CA ARG A 193 -11.44 20.00 4.28
C ARG A 193 -10.75 21.18 4.97
N LEU A 194 -9.69 20.88 5.72
CA LEU A 194 -8.86 21.89 6.39
C LEU A 194 -8.21 22.86 5.40
N LEU A 195 -7.88 22.40 4.19
CA LEU A 195 -7.34 23.22 3.11
C LEU A 195 -8.40 24.05 2.37
N GLY A 196 -9.69 23.93 2.74
CA GLY A 196 -10.79 24.71 2.16
C GLY A 196 -11.40 24.11 0.89
N TYR A 197 -11.10 22.86 0.55
CA TYR A 197 -11.76 22.19 -0.58
C TYR A 197 -13.14 21.66 -0.17
N ASP A 198 -14.11 21.71 -1.10
CA ASP A 198 -15.44 21.15 -0.91
C ASP A 198 -15.37 19.61 -0.83
N ASN A 199 -15.77 19.07 0.32
CA ASN A 199 -15.75 17.63 0.58
C ASN A 199 -16.65 16.83 -0.38
N THR A 200 -17.70 17.44 -0.93
CA THR A 200 -18.67 16.74 -1.78
C THR A 200 -18.02 16.31 -3.10
N PHE A 201 -17.28 17.22 -3.74
CA PHE A 201 -16.51 16.92 -4.94
C PHE A 201 -15.44 15.86 -4.67
N ILE A 202 -14.75 15.99 -3.54
CA ILE A 202 -13.68 15.07 -3.16
C ILE A 202 -14.21 13.65 -2.91
N ALA A 203 -15.31 13.51 -2.18
CA ALA A 203 -15.89 12.22 -1.84
C ALA A 203 -16.44 11.47 -3.08
N ILE A 204 -16.98 12.19 -4.05
CA ILE A 204 -17.54 11.60 -5.28
C ILE A 204 -16.43 11.24 -6.28
N TYR A 205 -15.46 12.14 -6.51
CA TYR A 205 -14.49 11.98 -7.59
C TYR A 205 -13.11 11.54 -7.13
N LEU A 206 -12.56 12.17 -6.08
CA LEU A 206 -11.17 11.96 -5.69
C LEU A 206 -10.96 10.62 -4.99
N GLU A 207 -11.88 10.22 -4.10
CA GLU A 207 -11.72 8.97 -3.35
C GLU A 207 -11.68 7.71 -4.25
N PRO A 208 -12.63 7.49 -5.18
CA PRO A 208 -12.54 6.39 -6.13
C PRO A 208 -11.25 6.38 -6.96
N LEU A 209 -10.79 7.58 -7.37
CA LEU A 209 -9.56 7.74 -8.13
C LEU A 209 -8.33 7.35 -7.30
N LEU A 210 -8.27 7.78 -6.04
CA LEU A 210 -7.19 7.44 -5.12
C LEU A 210 -7.13 5.93 -4.88
N TYR A 211 -8.26 5.27 -4.60
CA TYR A 211 -8.30 3.83 -4.35
C TYR A 211 -7.89 3.02 -5.59
N THR A 212 -8.37 3.43 -6.78
CA THR A 212 -7.97 2.79 -8.04
C THR A 212 -6.47 2.96 -8.30
N SER A 213 -5.93 4.14 -8.01
CA SER A 213 -4.50 4.44 -8.18
C SER A 213 -3.64 3.62 -7.23
N VAL A 214 -4.04 3.47 -5.96
CA VAL A 214 -3.37 2.59 -4.99
C VAL A 214 -3.33 1.16 -5.51
N ALA A 215 -4.47 0.62 -5.97
CA ALA A 215 -4.55 -0.74 -6.50
C ALA A 215 -3.62 -0.95 -7.69
N LEU A 216 -3.62 -0.01 -8.64
CA LEU A 216 -2.81 -0.06 -9.86
C LEU A 216 -1.31 -0.03 -9.53
N PHE A 217 -0.86 0.93 -8.73
CA PHE A 217 0.55 1.04 -8.38
C PHE A 217 1.01 -0.10 -7.48
N ALA A 218 0.18 -0.58 -6.55
CA ALA A 218 0.51 -1.71 -5.69
C ALA A 218 0.65 -3.00 -6.51
N ALA A 219 -0.28 -3.24 -7.45
CA ALA A 219 -0.20 -4.35 -8.39
C ALA A 219 1.08 -4.30 -9.24
N TYR A 220 1.43 -3.12 -9.75
CA TYR A 220 2.61 -2.95 -10.59
C TYR A 220 3.91 -3.11 -9.79
N PHE A 221 3.96 -2.53 -8.58
CA PHE A 221 5.05 -2.73 -7.62
C PHE A 221 5.23 -4.21 -7.30
N ALA A 222 4.16 -4.91 -6.89
CA ALA A 222 4.22 -6.33 -6.53
C ALA A 222 4.66 -7.20 -7.72
N THR A 223 4.16 -6.91 -8.92
CA THR A 223 4.56 -7.61 -10.16
C THR A 223 6.07 -7.52 -10.39
N LYS A 224 6.63 -6.30 -10.28
CA LYS A 224 8.06 -6.07 -10.47
C LYS A 224 8.90 -6.50 -9.29
N PHE A 225 8.38 -6.43 -8.06
CA PHE A 225 9.07 -6.86 -6.84
C PHE A 225 9.24 -8.39 -6.78
N LEU A 226 8.17 -9.13 -7.06
CA LEU A 226 8.15 -10.59 -6.96
C LEU A 226 8.61 -11.31 -8.23
N LYS A 227 8.84 -10.56 -9.33
CA LYS A 227 9.06 -11.09 -10.69
C LYS A 227 7.89 -11.98 -11.13
N LEU A 228 6.66 -11.48 -10.97
CA LEU A 228 5.44 -12.21 -11.37
C LEU A 228 5.31 -12.32 -12.89
N ASP A 229 6.00 -11.47 -13.66
CA ASP A 229 6.08 -11.59 -15.12
C ASP A 229 6.66 -12.95 -15.57
N GLU A 230 7.59 -13.53 -14.80
CA GLU A 230 8.23 -14.81 -15.10
C GLU A 230 7.46 -16.00 -14.53
N SER A 231 6.91 -15.86 -13.31
CA SER A 231 6.28 -16.96 -12.58
C SER A 231 4.77 -17.09 -12.84
N MET A 232 4.07 -15.98 -13.09
CA MET A 232 2.61 -15.92 -13.23
C MET A 232 2.18 -14.91 -14.32
N PRO A 233 2.53 -15.13 -15.60
CA PRO A 233 2.29 -14.15 -16.68
C PRO A 233 0.80 -13.85 -16.92
N LYS A 234 -0.10 -14.80 -16.61
CA LYS A 234 -1.56 -14.62 -16.76
C LYS A 234 -2.15 -13.62 -15.75
N LEU A 235 -1.45 -13.36 -14.63
CA LEU A 235 -1.95 -12.47 -13.58
C LEU A 235 -2.13 -11.04 -14.08
N LYS A 236 -1.29 -10.58 -15.01
CA LYS A 236 -1.40 -9.25 -15.62
C LYS A 236 -2.76 -9.03 -16.29
N TRP A 237 -3.26 -10.03 -17.03
CA TRP A 237 -4.54 -9.94 -17.72
C TRP A 237 -5.72 -9.95 -16.75
N LEU A 238 -5.63 -10.74 -15.68
CA LEU A 238 -6.63 -10.75 -14.61
C LEU A 238 -6.68 -9.39 -13.90
N THR A 239 -5.53 -8.84 -13.53
CA THR A 239 -5.43 -7.51 -12.90
C THR A 239 -6.01 -6.43 -13.81
N LEU A 240 -5.69 -6.45 -15.10
CA LEU A 240 -6.24 -5.49 -16.06
C LEU A 240 -7.76 -5.59 -16.14
N GLY A 241 -8.31 -6.80 -16.23
CA GLY A 241 -9.75 -7.04 -16.23
C GLY A 241 -10.44 -6.49 -14.97
N LEU A 242 -9.90 -6.77 -13.78
CA LEU A 242 -10.47 -6.29 -12.52
C LEU A 242 -10.38 -4.77 -12.38
N ILE A 243 -9.27 -4.14 -12.75
CA ILE A 243 -9.13 -2.68 -12.73
C ILE A 243 -10.10 -2.03 -13.72
N SER A 244 -10.27 -2.62 -14.91
CA SER A 244 -11.26 -2.15 -15.88
C SER A 244 -12.69 -2.23 -15.33
N ILE A 245 -13.06 -3.35 -14.69
CA ILE A 245 -14.36 -3.50 -14.02
C ILE A 245 -14.55 -2.43 -12.94
N ALA A 246 -13.57 -2.25 -12.06
CA ALA A 246 -13.63 -1.23 -11.01
C ALA A 246 -13.80 0.18 -11.60
N THR A 247 -13.05 0.49 -12.66
CA THR A 247 -13.13 1.79 -13.35
C THR A 247 -14.51 2.02 -13.96
N VAL A 248 -15.09 1.02 -14.62
CA VAL A 248 -16.46 1.11 -15.17
C VAL A 248 -17.49 1.31 -14.06
N CYS A 249 -17.33 0.62 -12.93
CA CYS A 249 -18.19 0.83 -11.76
C CYS A 249 -18.08 2.26 -11.22
N PHE A 250 -16.87 2.82 -11.12
CA PHE A 250 -16.71 4.21 -10.64
C PHE A 250 -17.23 5.26 -11.63
N ILE A 251 -17.05 5.05 -12.94
CA ILE A 251 -17.67 5.91 -13.95
C ILE A 251 -19.20 5.86 -13.81
N SER A 252 -19.76 4.66 -13.63
CA SER A 252 -21.20 4.47 -13.39
C SER A 252 -21.66 5.17 -12.11
N TYR A 253 -20.86 5.12 -11.04
CA TYR A 253 -21.10 5.87 -9.81
C TYR A 253 -21.10 7.39 -10.05
N TRP A 254 -20.14 7.92 -10.81
CA TRP A 254 -20.09 9.35 -11.13
C TRP A 254 -21.31 9.85 -11.91
N THR A 255 -21.86 9.02 -12.80
CA THR A 255 -23.04 9.39 -13.60
C THR A 255 -24.36 9.19 -12.84
N THR A 256 -24.49 8.09 -12.11
CA THR A 256 -25.78 7.71 -11.47
C THR A 256 -25.89 8.14 -10.01
N GLN A 257 -24.78 8.50 -9.37
CA GLN A 257 -24.64 8.73 -7.92
C GLN A 257 -25.17 7.57 -7.05
N ASN A 258 -25.32 6.37 -7.63
CA ASN A 258 -25.79 5.20 -6.91
C ASN A 258 -24.62 4.52 -6.17
N TRP A 259 -24.68 4.58 -4.84
CA TRP A 259 -23.68 4.01 -3.92
C TRP A 259 -23.35 2.54 -4.19
N MET A 260 -24.28 1.74 -4.71
CA MET A 260 -24.04 0.32 -5.00
C MET A 260 -22.88 0.10 -5.98
N TYR A 261 -22.74 0.98 -6.98
CA TYR A 261 -21.61 0.89 -7.92
C TYR A 261 -20.27 1.20 -7.25
N ALA A 262 -20.24 2.16 -6.32
CA ALA A 262 -19.03 2.47 -5.55
C ALA A 262 -18.62 1.29 -4.66
N VAL A 263 -19.58 0.60 -4.03
CA VAL A 263 -19.33 -0.60 -3.21
C VAL A 263 -18.73 -1.73 -4.06
N ILE A 264 -19.30 -2.00 -5.24
CA ILE A 264 -18.79 -3.05 -6.16
C ILE A 264 -17.38 -2.69 -6.63
N GLY A 265 -17.14 -1.43 -7.01
CA GLY A 265 -15.82 -0.94 -7.43
C GLY A 265 -14.78 -1.07 -6.33
N ASN A 266 -15.12 -0.65 -5.10
CA ASN A 266 -14.24 -0.76 -3.95
C ASN A 266 -13.92 -2.23 -3.62
N THR A 267 -14.95 -3.10 -3.59
CA THR A 267 -14.78 -4.55 -3.36
C THR A 267 -13.86 -5.18 -4.41
N THR A 268 -14.00 -4.76 -5.66
CA THR A 268 -13.12 -5.22 -6.76
C THR A 268 -11.67 -4.80 -6.51
N ILE A 269 -11.42 -3.58 -6.05
CA ILE A 269 -10.07 -3.12 -5.67
C ILE A 269 -9.48 -3.97 -4.54
N TRP A 270 -10.23 -4.23 -3.47
CA TRP A 270 -9.76 -5.08 -2.38
C TRP A 270 -9.43 -6.50 -2.85
N SER A 271 -10.21 -7.03 -3.81
CA SER A 271 -9.92 -8.33 -4.42
C SER A 271 -8.60 -8.34 -5.21
N VAL A 272 -8.26 -7.25 -5.91
CA VAL A 272 -6.96 -7.12 -6.61
C VAL A 272 -5.82 -7.17 -5.59
N LEU A 273 -5.90 -6.39 -4.53
CA LEU A 273 -4.89 -6.37 -3.46
C LEU A 273 -4.73 -7.77 -2.81
N LEU A 274 -5.84 -8.46 -2.57
CA LEU A 274 -5.82 -9.83 -2.03
C LEU A 274 -5.14 -10.82 -2.98
N ILE A 275 -5.41 -10.74 -4.28
CA ILE A 275 -4.78 -11.64 -5.27
C ILE A 275 -3.25 -11.46 -5.26
N TYR A 276 -2.74 -10.24 -5.13
CA TYR A 276 -1.30 -9.99 -5.02
C TYR A 276 -0.70 -10.49 -3.70
N LEU A 277 -1.45 -10.45 -2.60
CA LEU A 277 -1.06 -11.09 -1.35
C LEU A 277 -0.93 -12.61 -1.52
N ILE A 278 -1.93 -13.25 -2.15
CA ILE A 278 -1.92 -14.69 -2.43
C ILE A 278 -0.76 -15.05 -3.36
N ALA A 279 -0.54 -14.28 -4.43
CA ALA A 279 0.58 -14.48 -5.34
C ALA A 279 1.93 -14.40 -4.60
N GLY A 280 2.11 -13.42 -3.71
CA GLY A 280 3.28 -13.34 -2.82
C GLY A 280 3.42 -14.56 -1.91
N ALA A 281 2.32 -15.03 -1.32
CA ALA A 281 2.30 -16.20 -0.44
C ALA A 281 2.73 -17.48 -1.17
N THR A 282 2.39 -17.65 -2.45
CA THR A 282 2.87 -18.81 -3.24
C THR A 282 4.39 -18.83 -3.39
N LEU A 283 5.04 -17.67 -3.43
CA LEU A 283 6.49 -17.53 -3.59
C LEU A 283 7.25 -17.51 -2.24
N PHE A 284 6.53 -17.56 -1.11
CA PHE A 284 7.08 -17.43 0.23
C PHE A 284 8.15 -18.48 0.56
N ARG A 285 7.95 -19.72 0.11
CA ARG A 285 8.90 -20.82 0.33
C ARG A 285 10.14 -20.73 -0.57
N GLN A 286 10.00 -20.14 -1.76
CA GLN A 286 11.03 -20.15 -2.79
C GLN A 286 12.05 -19.02 -2.64
N LYS A 287 11.61 -17.81 -2.26
CA LYS A 287 12.45 -16.61 -2.30
C LYS A 287 12.45 -15.87 -0.98
N VAL A 288 13.64 -15.55 -0.44
CA VAL A 288 13.78 -14.86 0.86
C VAL A 288 13.14 -13.47 0.83
N TYR A 289 13.35 -12.70 -0.25
CA TYR A 289 12.74 -11.38 -0.38
C TYR A 289 11.20 -11.40 -0.46
N ALA A 290 10.60 -12.49 -0.93
CA ALA A 290 9.15 -12.66 -0.93
C ALA A 290 8.60 -12.81 0.50
N ARG A 291 9.40 -13.32 1.45
CA ARG A 291 9.00 -13.46 2.86
C ARG A 291 8.78 -12.10 3.51
N PHE A 292 9.71 -11.17 3.29
CA PHE A 292 9.57 -9.80 3.80
C PHE A 292 8.33 -9.11 3.24
N TYR A 293 8.07 -9.26 1.94
CA TYR A 293 6.87 -8.72 1.30
C TYR A 293 5.59 -9.27 1.92
N VAL A 294 5.44 -10.60 2.01
CA VAL A 294 4.21 -11.22 2.52
C VAL A 294 3.97 -10.87 3.99
N ILE A 295 5.00 -10.87 4.83
CA ILE A 295 4.85 -10.55 6.26
C ILE A 295 4.41 -9.11 6.45
N ALA A 296 5.08 -8.16 5.80
CA ALA A 296 4.76 -6.74 5.93
C ALA A 296 3.38 -6.42 5.33
N TYR A 297 3.14 -6.92 4.11
CA TYR A 297 1.92 -6.64 3.37
C TYR A 297 0.69 -7.31 3.99
N SER A 298 0.80 -8.56 4.48
CA SER A 298 -0.33 -9.25 5.13
C SER A 298 -0.79 -8.53 6.39
N LEU A 299 0.15 -8.10 7.24
CA LEU A 299 -0.17 -7.39 8.48
C LEU A 299 -0.91 -6.09 8.17
N LEU A 300 -0.39 -5.28 7.26
CA LEU A 300 -1.01 -4.02 6.87
C LEU A 300 -2.37 -4.25 6.19
N PHE A 301 -2.46 -5.22 5.28
CA PHE A 301 -3.69 -5.55 4.56
C PHE A 301 -4.83 -5.94 5.50
N LEU A 302 -4.58 -6.77 6.52
CA LEU A 302 -5.60 -7.16 7.49
C LEU A 302 -6.14 -5.96 8.28
N LEU A 303 -5.25 -5.05 8.71
CA LEU A 303 -5.65 -3.85 9.44
C LEU A 303 -6.42 -2.86 8.55
N LEU A 304 -6.03 -2.76 7.29
CA LEU A 304 -6.72 -1.96 6.28
C LEU A 304 -8.13 -2.48 6.00
N VAL A 305 -8.30 -3.80 5.87
CA VAL A 305 -9.62 -4.44 5.68
C VAL A 305 -10.51 -4.24 6.90
N ASP A 306 -9.98 -4.40 8.12
CA ASP A 306 -10.75 -4.12 9.35
C ASP A 306 -11.23 -2.66 9.38
N TYR A 307 -10.34 -1.71 9.08
CA TYR A 307 -10.64 -0.29 9.19
C TYR A 307 -11.54 0.26 8.07
N PHE A 308 -11.27 -0.06 6.80
CA PHE A 308 -11.99 0.54 5.66
C PHE A 308 -13.15 -0.30 5.16
N VAL A 309 -13.09 -1.63 5.29
CA VAL A 309 -14.10 -2.53 4.74
C VAL A 309 -15.07 -2.95 5.82
N LEU A 310 -14.58 -3.66 6.85
CA LEU A 310 -15.45 -4.25 7.86
C LEU A 310 -16.23 -3.18 8.62
N LYS A 311 -15.57 -2.11 9.06
CA LYS A 311 -16.27 -0.99 9.69
C LYS A 311 -17.28 -0.35 8.76
N GLY A 312 -17.04 -0.28 7.45
CA GLY A 312 -18.07 0.19 6.50
C GLY A 312 -19.35 -0.67 6.53
N PHE A 313 -19.23 -1.96 6.82
CA PHE A 313 -20.36 -2.88 6.98
C PHE A 313 -20.93 -2.95 8.41
N GLY A 314 -20.41 -2.19 9.36
CA GLY A 314 -20.81 -2.26 10.77
C GLY A 314 -20.16 -3.38 11.58
N VAL A 315 -19.22 -4.13 10.98
CA VAL A 315 -18.53 -5.25 11.63
C VAL A 315 -17.09 -4.84 11.96
N SER A 316 -16.52 -5.35 13.04
CA SER A 316 -15.10 -5.17 13.33
C SER A 316 -14.56 -6.44 13.96
N LEU A 317 -13.38 -6.89 13.52
CA LEU A 317 -12.72 -8.05 14.11
C LEU A 317 -11.79 -7.61 15.24
N ILE A 318 -11.00 -6.56 14.99
CA ILE A 318 -9.91 -6.13 15.87
C ILE A 318 -10.19 -4.73 16.45
N ASN A 319 -11.13 -3.98 15.85
CA ASN A 319 -11.43 -2.59 16.21
C ASN A 319 -10.20 -1.68 16.08
N VAL A 320 -9.52 -1.76 14.94
CA VAL A 320 -8.29 -1.02 14.69
C VAL A 320 -8.55 0.48 14.73
N SER A 321 -7.78 1.23 15.52
CA SER A 321 -7.84 2.70 15.53
C SER A 321 -7.07 3.28 14.33
N ALA A 322 -7.46 4.48 13.89
CA ALA A 322 -6.74 5.19 12.82
C ALA A 322 -5.25 5.41 13.13
N PHE A 323 -4.90 5.55 14.41
CA PHE A 323 -3.51 5.67 14.86
C PHE A 323 -2.74 4.35 14.72
N GLN A 324 -3.32 3.23 15.16
CA GLN A 324 -2.71 1.90 15.00
C GLN A 324 -2.48 1.55 13.53
N LEU A 325 -3.43 1.92 12.66
CA LEU A 325 -3.30 1.74 11.22
C LEU A 325 -2.09 2.51 10.65
N LYS A 326 -1.92 3.77 11.08
CA LYS A 326 -0.77 4.60 10.68
C LYS A 326 0.56 4.02 11.17
N VAL A 327 0.62 3.54 12.42
CA VAL A 327 1.82 2.88 12.97
C VAL A 327 2.17 1.62 12.16
N ALA A 328 1.17 0.79 11.85
CA ALA A 328 1.39 -0.40 11.03
C ALA A 328 1.88 -0.05 9.62
N SER A 329 1.31 0.99 9.01
CA SER A 329 1.77 1.50 7.71
C SER A 329 3.20 2.03 7.78
N SER A 330 3.59 2.74 8.83
CA SER A 330 4.98 3.20 9.00
C SER A 330 5.97 2.04 9.19
N ILE A 331 5.57 0.98 9.89
CA ILE A 331 6.39 -0.24 10.03
C ILE A 331 6.52 -0.94 8.68
N GLU A 332 5.40 -1.11 7.97
CA GLU A 332 5.38 -1.70 6.63
C GLU A 332 6.28 -0.91 5.66
N MET A 333 6.23 0.41 5.74
CA MET A 333 7.07 1.32 4.96
C MET A 333 8.56 0.97 5.10
N LEU A 334 9.03 0.82 6.34
CA LEU A 334 10.42 0.48 6.65
C LEU A 334 10.78 -0.94 6.20
N VAL A 335 9.92 -1.91 6.49
CA VAL A 335 10.17 -3.31 6.16
C VAL A 335 10.24 -3.51 4.65
N LEU A 336 9.35 -2.90 3.88
CA LEU A 336 9.39 -2.99 2.42
C LEU A 336 10.55 -2.21 1.82
N THR A 337 10.90 -1.01 2.32
CA THR A 337 12.11 -0.31 1.86
C THR A 337 13.36 -1.17 2.10
N TYR A 338 13.48 -1.80 3.26
CA TYR A 338 14.55 -2.77 3.52
C TYR A 338 14.48 -3.97 2.58
N ALA A 339 13.28 -4.52 2.34
CA ALA A 339 13.08 -5.67 1.45
C ALA A 339 13.51 -5.38 0.00
N ILE A 340 13.26 -4.16 -0.50
CA ILE A 340 13.70 -3.70 -1.82
C ILE A 340 15.24 -3.64 -1.87
N MET A 341 15.87 -3.04 -0.85
CA MET A 341 17.33 -3.00 -0.74
C MET A 341 17.95 -4.41 -0.68
N TYR A 342 17.38 -5.29 0.14
CA TYR A 342 17.83 -6.68 0.27
C TYR A 342 17.70 -7.43 -1.06
N ARG A 343 16.56 -7.30 -1.74
CA ARG A 343 16.34 -7.90 -3.06
C ARG A 343 17.37 -7.43 -4.08
N MET A 344 17.65 -6.12 -4.11
CA MET A 344 18.65 -5.55 -5.02
C MET A 344 20.04 -6.14 -4.75
N ARG A 345 20.45 -6.21 -3.48
CA ARG A 345 21.72 -6.84 -3.10
C ARG A 345 21.78 -8.30 -3.54
N ALA A 346 20.74 -9.08 -3.26
CA ALA A 346 20.68 -10.49 -3.65
C ALA A 346 20.77 -10.69 -5.17
N LEU A 347 20.12 -9.83 -5.97
CA LEU A 347 20.22 -9.89 -7.43
C LEU A 347 21.62 -9.53 -7.94
N LYS A 348 22.29 -8.59 -7.28
CA LYS A 348 23.66 -8.21 -7.62
C LYS A 348 24.65 -9.34 -7.29
N GLU A 349 24.50 -9.96 -6.13
CA GLU A 349 25.29 -11.13 -5.74
C GLU A 349 25.09 -12.31 -6.71
N GLU A 350 23.85 -12.57 -7.16
CA GLU A 350 23.55 -13.59 -8.19
C GLU A 350 24.32 -13.31 -9.50
N ASN A 351 24.33 -12.06 -9.97
CA ASN A 351 25.05 -11.67 -11.18
C ASN A 351 26.57 -11.74 -11.03
N ASP A 352 27.11 -11.32 -9.89
CA ASP A 352 28.55 -11.41 -9.62
C ASP A 352 29.01 -12.87 -9.57
N MET A 353 28.20 -13.78 -9.00
CA MET A 353 28.45 -15.21 -9.02
C MET A 353 28.43 -15.81 -10.44
N MET A 354 27.46 -15.44 -11.28
CA MET A 354 27.43 -15.88 -12.68
C MET A 354 28.70 -15.49 -13.44
N GLN A 355 29.27 -14.31 -13.17
CA GLN A 355 30.53 -13.90 -13.79
C GLN A 355 31.73 -14.70 -13.32
N ILE A 356 31.78 -15.03 -12.03
CA ILE A 356 32.84 -15.87 -11.47
C ILE A 356 32.78 -17.26 -12.10
N GLU A 357 31.59 -17.87 -12.18
CA GLU A 357 31.37 -19.17 -12.81
C GLU A 357 31.76 -19.16 -14.30
N MET A 358 31.35 -18.14 -15.05
CA MET A 358 31.79 -17.94 -16.44
C MET A 358 33.31 -17.86 -16.56
N ARG A 359 33.96 -17.13 -15.66
CA ARG A 359 35.42 -16.99 -15.69
C ARG A 359 36.12 -18.32 -15.40
N LEU A 360 35.62 -19.10 -14.45
CA LEU A 360 36.14 -20.42 -14.12
C LEU A 360 35.95 -21.39 -15.30
N TYR A 361 34.78 -21.37 -15.94
CA TYR A 361 34.49 -22.16 -17.13
C TYR A 361 35.47 -21.87 -18.27
N LEU A 362 35.70 -20.59 -18.58
CA LEU A 362 36.65 -20.19 -19.62
C LEU A 362 38.08 -20.61 -19.30
N LYS A 363 38.50 -20.47 -18.04
CA LYS A 363 39.83 -20.91 -17.59
C LYS A 363 40.00 -22.41 -17.75
N ARG A 364 38.96 -23.19 -17.49
CA ARG A 364 38.99 -24.65 -17.68
C ARG A 364 39.16 -25.02 -19.17
N ILE A 365 38.41 -24.39 -20.07
CA ILE A 365 38.54 -24.63 -21.52
C ILE A 365 39.96 -24.30 -21.98
N GLU A 366 40.52 -23.18 -21.52
CA GLU A 366 41.89 -22.77 -21.82
C GLU A 366 42.90 -23.85 -21.39
N LEU A 367 42.79 -24.34 -20.15
CA LEU A 367 43.69 -25.38 -19.61
C LEU A 367 43.57 -26.71 -20.35
N LEU A 368 42.36 -27.15 -20.71
CA LEU A 368 42.15 -28.41 -21.45
C LEU A 368 42.72 -28.37 -22.87
N ARG A 369 42.83 -27.18 -23.49
CA ARG A 369 43.36 -27.01 -24.85
C ARG A 369 44.85 -26.66 -24.90
N SER A 370 45.48 -26.34 -23.77
CA SER A 370 46.88 -25.94 -23.68
C SER A 370 47.82 -26.97 -23.01
N PRO A 371 47.98 -28.22 -23.51
CA PRO A 371 49.10 -29.04 -23.09
C PRO A 371 50.47 -28.45 -23.51
N ASP A 372 50.56 -27.77 -24.67
CA ASP A 372 51.88 -27.63 -25.31
C ASP A 372 52.33 -26.28 -25.92
N ASN A 373 51.59 -25.15 -25.94
CA ASN A 373 52.19 -23.91 -26.49
C ASN A 373 51.64 -22.56 -25.97
N ILE A 374 52.57 -21.60 -25.95
CA ILE A 374 52.60 -20.32 -25.22
C ILE A 374 51.84 -19.19 -25.94
N LYS A 375 51.00 -18.44 -25.20
CA LYS A 375 50.47 -17.07 -25.43
C LYS A 375 49.65 -16.75 -26.69
N MET A 376 49.60 -17.61 -27.71
CA MET A 376 48.81 -17.37 -28.93
C MET A 376 47.39 -17.97 -28.88
N VAL A 377 47.03 -18.59 -27.74
CA VAL A 377 45.81 -19.40 -27.55
C VAL A 377 44.62 -18.60 -26.98
N ASP A 378 44.87 -17.42 -26.39
CA ASP A 378 43.83 -16.61 -25.73
C ASP A 378 42.64 -16.28 -26.66
N ASP A 379 42.91 -16.05 -27.95
CA ASP A 379 41.89 -15.68 -28.92
C ASP A 379 41.25 -16.90 -29.61
N LEU A 380 41.98 -18.01 -29.80
CA LEU A 380 41.51 -19.17 -30.57
C LEU A 380 40.37 -19.93 -29.88
N TYR A 381 40.40 -20.08 -28.54
CA TYR A 381 39.30 -20.74 -27.84
C TYR A 381 38.06 -19.86 -27.76
N LEU A 382 38.23 -18.54 -27.60
CA LEU A 382 37.13 -17.59 -27.64
C LEU A 382 36.49 -17.56 -29.02
N GLU A 383 37.30 -17.60 -30.08
CA GLU A 383 36.81 -17.68 -31.46
C GLU A 383 35.97 -18.94 -31.70
N ASN A 384 36.40 -20.09 -31.17
CA ASN A 384 35.60 -21.32 -31.23
C ASN A 384 34.26 -21.19 -30.49
N LEU A 385 34.23 -20.53 -29.32
CA LEU A 385 32.98 -20.28 -28.59
C LEU A 385 32.08 -19.29 -29.34
N VAL A 386 32.66 -18.25 -29.92
CA VAL A 386 31.96 -17.24 -30.71
C VAL A 386 31.29 -17.87 -31.92
N ASN A 387 31.99 -18.75 -32.62
CA ASN A 387 31.45 -19.44 -33.79
C ASN A 387 30.43 -20.51 -33.39
N HIS A 388 30.71 -21.33 -32.38
CA HIS A 388 29.83 -22.43 -31.98
C HIS A 388 28.49 -21.93 -31.42
N TYR A 389 28.51 -20.85 -30.63
CA TYR A 389 27.31 -20.27 -30.03
C TYR A 389 26.81 -19.03 -30.78
N GLU A 390 27.30 -18.75 -31.99
CA GLU A 390 26.91 -17.60 -32.82
C GLU A 390 26.81 -16.29 -32.02
N LEU A 391 27.88 -15.94 -31.29
CA LEU A 391 27.90 -14.75 -30.43
C LEU A 391 27.93 -13.47 -31.27
N ASN A 392 27.12 -12.48 -30.89
CA ASN A 392 27.17 -11.18 -31.54
C ASN A 392 28.41 -10.38 -31.10
N ASN A 393 28.77 -9.31 -31.83
CA ASN A 393 29.97 -8.51 -31.54
C ASN A 393 30.05 -7.96 -30.11
N LEU A 394 28.89 -7.67 -29.48
CA LEU A 394 28.84 -7.14 -28.11
C LEU A 394 29.07 -8.26 -27.10
N GLU A 395 28.38 -9.40 -27.26
CA GLU A 395 28.56 -10.64 -26.51
C GLU A 395 30.01 -11.11 -26.54
N THR A 396 30.65 -11.10 -27.71
CA THR A 396 32.06 -11.48 -27.89
C THR A 396 32.99 -10.59 -27.08
N LYS A 397 32.84 -9.26 -27.18
CA LYS A 397 33.66 -8.31 -26.41
C LYS A 397 33.43 -8.43 -24.91
N LEU A 398 32.18 -8.63 -24.50
CA LEU A 398 31.81 -8.84 -23.10
C LEU A 398 32.46 -10.13 -22.56
N LEU A 399 32.38 -11.23 -23.30
CA LEU A 399 33.02 -12.49 -22.95
C LEU A 399 34.55 -12.37 -22.83
N GLN A 400 35.20 -11.66 -23.77
CA GLN A 400 36.62 -11.33 -23.70
C GLN A 400 36.98 -10.57 -22.42
N TYR A 401 36.18 -9.57 -22.02
CA TYR A 401 36.46 -8.82 -20.81
C TYR A 401 36.23 -9.63 -19.52
N ILE A 402 35.23 -10.52 -19.51
CA ILE A 402 34.98 -11.42 -18.38
C ILE A 402 36.11 -12.44 -18.24
N SER A 403 36.60 -13.02 -19.35
CA SER A 403 37.80 -13.87 -19.36
C SER A 403 39.00 -13.15 -18.74
N LYS A 404 39.20 -11.87 -19.09
CA LYS A 404 40.24 -11.00 -18.51
C LYS A 404 39.99 -10.57 -17.05
N GLY A 405 38.93 -11.05 -16.41
CA GLY A 405 38.60 -10.77 -15.02
C GLY A 405 38.27 -9.30 -14.73
N LYS A 406 37.73 -8.57 -15.70
CA LYS A 406 37.29 -7.18 -15.49
C LYS A 406 35.94 -7.17 -14.74
N ASP A 407 35.78 -6.21 -13.84
CA ASP A 407 34.51 -6.01 -13.13
C ASP A 407 33.43 -5.41 -14.04
N ASN A 408 32.17 -5.58 -13.64
CA ASN A 408 30.99 -5.06 -14.33
C ASN A 408 31.07 -3.56 -14.65
N ALA A 409 31.59 -2.75 -13.72
CA ALA A 409 31.70 -1.31 -13.89
C ALA A 409 32.72 -0.92 -14.98
N LYS A 410 33.87 -1.59 -15.01
CA LYS A 410 34.92 -1.40 -16.02
C LYS A 410 34.46 -1.91 -17.38
N ILE A 411 33.72 -3.02 -17.43
CA ILE A 411 33.14 -3.54 -18.67
C ILE A 411 32.15 -2.52 -19.25
N ALA A 412 31.24 -2.00 -18.41
CA ALA A 412 30.26 -0.99 -18.79
C ALA A 412 30.93 0.26 -19.39
N LEU A 413 31.95 0.79 -18.72
CA LEU A 413 32.73 1.93 -19.21
C LEU A 413 33.43 1.65 -20.55
N LYS A 414 34.02 0.47 -20.72
CA LYS A 414 34.73 0.11 -21.96
C LYS A 414 33.81 -0.15 -23.14
N LEU A 415 32.61 -0.65 -22.88
CA LEU A 415 31.61 -0.94 -23.91
C LEU A 415 30.66 0.25 -24.15
N ASN A 416 30.78 1.32 -23.37
CA ASN A 416 29.89 2.48 -23.39
C ASN A 416 28.41 2.11 -23.23
N ILE A 417 28.13 1.17 -22.32
CA ILE A 417 26.78 0.69 -21.97
C ILE A 417 26.57 0.79 -20.45
N SER A 418 25.33 0.66 -20.00
CA SER A 418 25.03 0.68 -18.56
C SER A 418 25.48 -0.62 -17.87
N VAL A 419 25.81 -0.56 -16.57
CA VAL A 419 26.14 -1.75 -15.76
C VAL A 419 25.00 -2.78 -15.80
N LYS A 420 23.76 -2.31 -15.76
CA LYS A 420 22.55 -3.14 -15.87
C LYS A 420 22.46 -3.88 -17.20
N GLU A 421 22.94 -3.25 -18.28
CA GLU A 421 23.00 -3.86 -19.60
C GLU A 421 24.11 -4.91 -19.70
N VAL A 422 25.28 -4.67 -19.09
CA VAL A 422 26.33 -5.70 -18.92
C VAL A 422 25.78 -6.91 -18.17
N GLU A 423 25.10 -6.71 -17.06
CA GLU A 423 24.48 -7.76 -16.25
C GLU A 423 23.45 -8.57 -17.07
N LYS A 424 22.59 -7.88 -17.83
CA LYS A 424 21.57 -8.52 -18.69
C LYS A 424 22.21 -9.39 -19.77
N ILE A 425 23.25 -8.90 -20.43
CA ILE A 425 23.95 -9.62 -21.50
C ILE A 425 24.77 -10.77 -20.90
N THR A 426 25.37 -10.59 -19.73
CA THR A 426 26.06 -11.64 -18.99
C THR A 426 25.11 -12.79 -18.68
N LYS A 427 23.90 -12.50 -18.18
CA LYS A 427 22.88 -13.53 -17.91
C LYS A 427 22.42 -14.25 -19.18
N SER A 428 22.26 -13.53 -20.29
CA SER A 428 21.96 -14.11 -21.60
C SER A 428 23.07 -15.05 -22.05
N LEU A 429 24.31 -14.60 -21.94
CA LEU A 429 25.49 -15.35 -22.35
C LEU A 429 25.73 -16.58 -21.48
N TYR A 430 25.55 -16.46 -20.17
CA TYR A 430 25.61 -17.56 -19.22
C TYR A 430 24.63 -18.68 -19.59
N LYS A 431 23.40 -18.31 -19.99
CA LYS A 431 22.40 -19.27 -20.48
C LYS A 431 22.78 -19.85 -21.85
N LYS A 432 23.25 -19.01 -22.78
CA LYS A 432 23.61 -19.41 -24.15
C LYS A 432 24.79 -20.38 -24.19
N LEU A 433 25.74 -20.21 -23.27
CA LEU A 433 26.90 -21.09 -23.09
C LEU A 433 26.60 -22.35 -22.27
N GLU A 434 25.35 -22.53 -21.81
CA GLU A 434 24.89 -23.70 -21.04
C GLU A 434 25.73 -23.99 -19.79
N ILE A 435 26.33 -22.94 -19.20
CA ILE A 435 27.33 -23.08 -18.13
C ILE A 435 26.72 -23.73 -16.88
N SER A 436 25.46 -23.41 -16.56
CA SER A 436 24.77 -24.04 -15.44
C SER A 436 24.58 -25.55 -15.63
N GLU A 437 24.33 -26.01 -16.85
CA GLU A 437 24.11 -27.43 -17.13
C GLU A 437 25.43 -28.19 -17.00
N GLN A 438 26.52 -27.63 -17.54
CA GLN A 438 27.84 -28.22 -17.40
C GLN A 438 28.34 -28.27 -15.95
N ILE A 439 28.12 -27.20 -15.17
CA ILE A 439 28.46 -27.21 -13.73
C ILE A 439 27.66 -28.29 -12.99
N GLN A 440 26.38 -28.50 -13.33
CA GLN A 440 25.58 -29.57 -12.74
C GLN A 440 26.06 -30.96 -13.16
N GLU A 441 26.46 -31.15 -14.41
CA GLU A 441 27.07 -32.40 -14.88
C GLU A 441 28.39 -32.68 -14.17
N ASP A 442 29.25 -31.68 -13.99
CA ASP A 442 30.50 -31.84 -13.23
C ASP A 442 30.24 -32.22 -11.78
N GLN A 443 29.26 -31.59 -11.12
CA GLN A 443 28.86 -31.95 -9.76
C GLN A 443 28.38 -33.40 -9.69
N ARG A 444 27.54 -33.83 -10.64
CA ARG A 444 27.10 -35.23 -10.73
C ARG A 444 28.28 -36.18 -10.94
N MET A 445 29.23 -35.83 -11.82
CA MET A 445 30.43 -36.66 -12.05
C MET A 445 31.31 -36.76 -10.80
N VAL A 446 31.40 -35.70 -9.98
CA VAL A 446 32.12 -35.74 -8.70
C VAL A 446 31.37 -36.59 -7.67
N ASP A 447 30.04 -36.45 -7.57
CA ASP A 447 29.22 -37.25 -6.65
C ASP A 447 29.16 -38.74 -7.05
N GLU A 448 29.36 -39.07 -8.33
CA GLU A 448 29.42 -40.43 -8.86
C GLU A 448 30.83 -41.04 -8.83
N GLN A 449 31.87 -40.26 -8.48
CA GLN A 449 33.21 -40.82 -8.29
C GLN A 449 33.22 -41.74 -7.07
N PRO A 450 33.73 -42.98 -7.19
CA PRO A 450 33.89 -43.85 -6.03
C PRO A 450 34.83 -43.18 -5.02
N ASP A 451 34.47 -43.18 -3.74
CA ASP A 451 35.35 -42.75 -2.65
C ASP A 451 36.57 -43.70 -2.58
N TYR A 452 37.61 -43.41 -3.35
CA TYR A 452 38.90 -44.13 -3.28
C TYR A 452 39.75 -43.64 -2.09
N ILE A 453 39.12 -43.36 -0.95
CA ILE A 453 39.80 -43.12 0.32
C ILE A 453 39.22 -44.10 1.32
N TYR A 454 39.69 -45.34 1.28
CA TYR A 454 39.92 -46.28 2.39
C TYR A 454 40.22 -47.65 1.78
N ASN A 455 41.49 -47.87 1.45
CA ASN A 455 42.09 -49.21 1.46
C ASN A 455 43.41 -49.12 2.22
#